data_AF-A0A838N5E0-F1
#
_entry.id   AF-A0A838N5E0-F1
#
_cell.length_a   1.000
_cell.length_b   1.000
_cell.length_c   1.000
_cell.angle_alpha   90.00
_cell.angle_beta   90.00
_cell.angle_gamma   90.00
#
_symmetry.space_group_name_H-M   'P 1'
#
loop_
_entity.id
_entity.type
_entity.pdbx_description
1 polymer ?
#
loop_
_entity_poly.entity_id
_entity_poly.type
_entity_poly.pdbx_seq_one_letter_code
_entity_poly.pdbx_strand_id
1 'polypeptide(L)'
;MPTAANPNPSGMNALNPRTAVGLNQTRDRMYLVTVDGRRPGFSEGMYLDELGTLLDSLGARNAINLDGGGSTTMAFDYYGDKSAGGSNLRSQLVNVPSGSERYNGTSLGVFAPQNPSFRAPVALPSTLTVLDDFEKGSQGRFDSGPGGASQTDGITLSSDFHWTGQESKRGFGSQELNLDFDNGSDGTGRLRLRHMSGGSDPGTQPGNNSPLGKTGYVGFLLKVGSEELNTGDFTASLMLDDLNDGDAGPRIEMGIPIDVIADGEWHLYQWNLADAAMWDSFVGGNGVIDRANITVDSVLLESPTYRGDAEFFLDAVSYNSAGDLSALVPEPSLASVVLGLIAVFTGSRRRR
;
A
#
# COMPACT_ATOMS: atom_id res chain seq x y z
N MET A 1 -60.26 2.49 -6.89
CA MET A 1 -59.53 3.76 -6.72
C MET A 1 -58.12 3.56 -7.26
N PRO A 2 -57.58 4.49 -8.07
CA PRO A 2 -56.29 4.35 -8.75
C PRO A 2 -55.08 4.47 -7.80
N THR A 3 -53.91 4.15 -8.37
CA THR A 3 -52.56 3.92 -7.81
C THR A 3 -51.94 5.07 -7.02
N ALA A 4 -51.00 4.74 -6.13
CA ALA A 4 -49.82 5.57 -5.90
C ALA A 4 -48.60 4.79 -6.43
N ALA A 5 -47.96 5.35 -7.45
CA ALA A 5 -46.67 4.88 -7.94
C ALA A 5 -45.62 5.00 -6.83
N ASN A 6 -44.76 3.99 -6.70
CA ASN A 6 -43.56 4.05 -5.84
C ASN A 6 -42.67 5.21 -6.33
N PRO A 7 -42.46 6.29 -5.55
CA PRO A 7 -41.82 7.50 -6.05
C PRO A 7 -40.29 7.46 -6.01
N ASN A 8 -39.64 6.36 -5.65
CA ASN A 8 -38.18 6.36 -5.49
C ASN A 8 -37.42 5.96 -6.77
N PRO A 9 -36.69 6.90 -7.41
CA PRO A 9 -35.77 6.56 -8.48
C PRO A 9 -34.62 5.69 -7.94
N SER A 10 -34.11 4.83 -8.80
CA SER A 10 -33.07 3.80 -8.59
C SER A 10 -31.80 4.20 -7.81
N GLY A 11 -31.56 5.48 -7.51
CA GLY A 11 -30.38 5.96 -6.79
C GLY A 11 -30.42 5.84 -5.26
N MET A 12 -31.61 5.70 -4.64
CA MET A 12 -31.72 5.58 -3.17
C MET A 12 -31.46 4.16 -2.66
N ASN A 13 -31.88 3.15 -3.42
CA ASN A 13 -31.87 1.73 -3.00
C ASN A 13 -30.81 0.89 -3.73
N ALA A 14 -29.74 1.53 -4.21
CA ALA A 14 -28.64 0.85 -4.87
C ALA A 14 -27.30 1.30 -4.29
N LEU A 15 -26.38 0.36 -4.14
CA LEU A 15 -24.99 0.63 -3.78
C LEU A 15 -24.36 1.48 -4.89
N ASN A 16 -23.85 2.65 -4.51
CA ASN A 16 -23.18 3.56 -5.42
C ASN A 16 -22.04 4.27 -4.68
N PRO A 17 -21.02 4.71 -5.41
CA PRO A 17 -20.12 5.73 -4.90
C PRO A 17 -20.92 6.97 -4.46
N ARG A 18 -20.53 7.61 -3.36
CA ARG A 18 -21.24 8.75 -2.76
C ARG A 18 -20.30 9.89 -2.48
N THR A 19 -20.80 11.12 -2.63
CA THR A 19 -20.15 12.33 -2.11
C THR A 19 -21.11 12.97 -1.12
N ALA A 20 -20.62 13.41 0.03
CA ALA A 20 -21.43 14.07 1.04
C ALA A 20 -20.66 15.16 1.79
N VAL A 21 -21.42 16.09 2.36
CA VAL A 21 -20.90 17.13 3.24
C VAL A 21 -21.72 17.16 4.52
N GLY A 22 -21.03 17.17 5.65
CA GLY A 22 -21.64 17.24 6.98
C GLY A 22 -21.04 18.34 7.84
N LEU A 23 -21.81 18.85 8.80
CA LEU A 23 -21.35 19.74 9.87
C LEU A 23 -21.70 19.13 11.22
N ASN A 24 -20.80 19.24 12.19
CA ASN A 24 -21.11 18.88 13.57
C ASN A 24 -22.12 19.86 14.21
N GLN A 25 -22.55 19.55 15.44
CA GLN A 25 -23.55 20.35 16.16
C GLN A 25 -23.15 21.84 16.31
N THR A 26 -21.88 22.09 16.62
CA THR A 26 -21.34 23.44 16.86
C THR A 26 -20.97 24.17 15.58
N ARG A 27 -20.97 23.47 14.43
CA ARG A 27 -20.57 23.98 13.10
C ARG A 27 -19.12 24.47 13.03
N ASP A 28 -18.25 24.00 13.92
CA ASP A 28 -16.81 24.26 13.88
C ASP A 28 -16.02 23.16 13.16
N ARG A 29 -16.69 22.06 12.80
CA ARG A 29 -16.11 20.94 12.05
C ARG A 29 -17.00 20.61 10.86
N MET A 30 -16.37 20.58 9.69
CA MET A 30 -16.96 20.11 8.43
C MET A 30 -16.37 18.75 8.07
N TYR A 31 -17.23 17.85 7.65
CA TYR A 31 -16.90 16.53 7.11
C TYR A 31 -17.13 16.59 5.60
N LEU A 32 -16.06 16.41 4.82
CA LEU A 32 -16.14 16.12 3.40
C LEU A 32 -15.95 14.62 3.26
N VAL A 33 -16.92 13.92 2.68
CA VAL A 33 -16.92 12.46 2.62
C VAL A 33 -17.07 12.02 1.18
N THR A 34 -16.16 11.17 0.72
CA THR A 34 -16.31 10.38 -0.50
C THR A 34 -16.30 8.91 -0.14
N VAL A 35 -17.21 8.16 -0.74
CA VAL A 35 -17.29 6.70 -0.65
C VAL A 35 -17.09 6.18 -2.07
N ASP A 36 -16.03 5.42 -2.31
CA ASP A 36 -15.84 4.74 -3.59
C ASP A 36 -16.89 3.65 -3.78
N GLY A 37 -17.07 3.14 -4.99
CA GLY A 37 -18.09 2.12 -5.23
C GLY A 37 -17.98 1.46 -6.59
N ARG A 38 -18.76 0.38 -6.79
CA ARG A 38 -18.75 -0.46 -8.01
C ARG A 38 -17.40 -1.14 -8.27
N ARG A 39 -16.65 -1.43 -7.21
CA ARG A 39 -15.38 -2.16 -7.26
C ARG A 39 -15.48 -3.37 -6.34
N PRO A 40 -15.91 -4.54 -6.86
CA PRO A 40 -15.99 -5.75 -6.07
C PRO A 40 -14.65 -6.07 -5.39
N GLY A 41 -14.70 -6.43 -4.12
CA GLY A 41 -13.50 -6.69 -3.29
C GLY A 41 -12.81 -5.46 -2.71
N PHE A 42 -13.12 -4.25 -3.19
CA PHE A 42 -12.53 -3.00 -2.67
C PHE A 42 -13.58 -2.08 -2.05
N SER A 43 -14.58 -1.67 -2.84
CA SER A 43 -15.73 -0.92 -2.35
C SER A 43 -16.94 -1.12 -3.26
N GLU A 44 -18.01 -1.64 -2.68
CA GLU A 44 -19.29 -1.79 -3.39
C GLU A 44 -20.03 -0.45 -3.51
N GLY A 45 -19.73 0.51 -2.63
CA GLY A 45 -20.48 1.75 -2.44
C GLY A 45 -21.39 1.69 -1.21
N MET A 46 -22.28 2.67 -1.08
CA MET A 46 -23.25 2.72 0.03
C MET A 46 -24.67 3.04 -0.46
N TYR A 47 -25.65 2.51 0.26
CA TYR A 47 -27.01 3.03 0.24
C TYR A 47 -27.07 4.43 0.90
N LEU A 48 -28.12 5.21 0.64
CA LEU A 48 -28.20 6.56 1.21
C LEU A 48 -28.41 6.56 2.74
N ASP A 49 -29.10 5.56 3.27
CA ASP A 49 -29.30 5.36 4.70
C ASP A 49 -28.02 4.89 5.42
N GLU A 50 -27.21 4.05 4.78
CA GLU A 50 -25.86 3.70 5.25
C GLU A 50 -24.95 4.93 5.31
N LEU A 51 -24.95 5.76 4.26
CA LEU A 51 -24.22 7.02 4.23
C LEU A 51 -24.70 7.96 5.36
N GLY A 52 -26.02 8.04 5.59
CA GLY A 52 -26.58 8.82 6.69
C GLY A 52 -26.09 8.32 8.06
N THR A 53 -26.04 7.00 8.24
CA THR A 53 -25.53 6.35 9.46
C THR A 53 -24.04 6.63 9.65
N LEU A 54 -23.24 6.57 8.57
CA LEU A 54 -21.82 6.94 8.60
C LEU A 54 -21.62 8.40 9.00
N LEU A 55 -22.38 9.32 8.41
CA LEU A 55 -22.26 10.75 8.73
C LEU A 55 -22.62 11.02 10.19
N ASP A 56 -23.66 10.38 10.73
CA ASP A 56 -24.02 10.53 12.14
C ASP A 56 -22.95 9.93 13.07
N SER A 57 -22.35 8.80 12.71
CA SER A 57 -21.27 8.16 13.48
C SER A 57 -19.98 8.99 13.50
N LEU A 58 -19.68 9.68 12.40
CA LEU A 58 -18.59 10.67 12.34
C LEU A 58 -18.87 11.92 13.19
N GLY A 59 -20.13 12.14 13.59
CA GLY A 59 -20.57 13.29 14.39
C GLY A 59 -21.16 14.44 13.57
N ALA A 60 -21.44 14.23 12.28
CA ALA A 60 -22.18 15.19 11.47
C ALA A 60 -23.65 15.21 11.91
N ARG A 61 -24.11 16.34 12.43
CA ARG A 61 -25.50 16.53 12.87
C ARG A 61 -26.40 17.12 11.80
N ASN A 62 -25.82 17.82 10.85
CA ASN A 62 -26.49 18.25 9.62
C ASN A 62 -25.65 17.77 8.46
N ALA A 63 -26.24 17.05 7.50
CA ALA A 63 -25.50 16.59 6.33
C ALA A 63 -26.38 16.56 5.08
N ILE A 64 -25.72 16.68 3.94
CA ILE A 64 -26.34 16.58 2.61
C ILE A 64 -25.55 15.60 1.75
N ASN A 65 -26.27 14.80 0.96
CA ASN A 65 -25.68 14.03 -0.12
C ASN A 65 -25.52 14.93 -1.35
N LEU A 66 -24.37 14.85 -2.02
CA LEU A 66 -24.06 15.53 -3.27
C LEU A 66 -24.15 14.55 -4.46
N ASP A 67 -23.74 15.00 -5.64
CA ASP A 67 -23.64 14.11 -6.80
C ASP A 67 -22.66 12.95 -6.52
N GLY A 68 -23.03 11.76 -6.98
CA GLY A 68 -22.34 10.52 -6.67
C GLY A 68 -22.04 9.70 -7.92
N GLY A 69 -21.92 8.38 -7.77
CA GLY A 69 -21.56 7.50 -8.88
C GLY A 69 -20.20 7.87 -9.45
N GLY A 70 -20.07 7.87 -10.80
CA GLY A 70 -18.81 8.20 -11.48
C GLY A 70 -18.34 9.65 -11.28
N SER A 71 -19.17 10.52 -10.69
CA SER A 71 -18.81 11.89 -10.34
C SER A 71 -18.05 11.98 -9.00
N THR A 72 -18.07 10.92 -8.18
CA THR A 72 -17.46 10.91 -6.84
C THR A 72 -15.94 11.01 -6.95
N THR A 73 -15.43 12.19 -6.59
CA THR A 73 -14.01 12.52 -6.68
C THR A 73 -13.63 13.46 -5.54
N MET A 74 -12.56 13.15 -4.82
CA MET A 74 -11.90 14.04 -3.87
C MET A 74 -10.44 14.21 -4.30
N ALA A 75 -10.00 15.47 -4.34
CA ALA A 75 -8.60 15.81 -4.54
C ALA A 75 -8.09 16.57 -3.32
N PHE A 76 -6.84 16.33 -2.94
CA PHE A 76 -6.18 16.97 -1.82
C PHE A 76 -4.80 17.49 -2.22
N ASP A 77 -4.42 18.66 -1.71
CA ASP A 77 -3.10 19.24 -1.91
C ASP A 77 -2.23 18.92 -0.69
N TYR A 78 -1.26 18.01 -0.86
CA TYR A 78 -0.41 17.55 0.22
C TYR A 78 0.70 18.54 0.54
N TYR A 79 0.92 18.75 1.84
CA TYR A 79 2.04 19.56 2.29
C TYR A 79 3.37 18.93 1.89
N GLY A 80 4.20 19.67 1.15
CA GLY A 80 5.57 19.27 0.83
C GLY A 80 5.72 18.40 -0.42
N ASP A 81 4.61 18.00 -1.06
CA ASP A 81 4.66 17.29 -2.33
C ASP A 81 5.05 18.26 -3.46
N LYS A 82 6.35 18.36 -3.69
CA LYS A 82 6.90 19.02 -4.86
C LYS A 82 6.97 17.95 -5.94
N SER A 83 6.23 18.14 -7.04
CA SER A 83 6.42 17.33 -8.24
C SER A 83 7.91 17.25 -8.59
N ALA A 84 8.41 16.03 -8.82
CA ALA A 84 9.72 15.81 -9.42
C ALA A 84 9.78 16.63 -10.72
N GLY A 85 10.50 17.75 -10.73
CA GLY A 85 10.63 18.62 -11.91
C GLY A 85 10.27 20.09 -11.74
N GLY A 86 9.86 20.57 -10.56
CA GLY A 86 9.73 22.00 -10.31
C GLY A 86 8.50 22.67 -10.97
N SER A 87 7.83 23.49 -10.16
CA SER A 87 6.58 24.22 -10.42
C SER A 87 5.27 23.41 -10.37
N ASN A 88 4.44 23.86 -9.43
CA ASN A 88 3.02 23.59 -9.18
C ASN A 88 2.68 22.35 -8.34
N LEU A 89 2.29 22.64 -7.10
CA LEU A 89 1.42 21.82 -6.25
C LEU A 89 0.30 21.23 -7.10
N ARG A 90 0.32 19.92 -7.34
CA ARG A 90 -0.80 19.26 -7.99
C ARG A 90 -1.63 18.60 -6.92
N SER A 91 -2.86 19.07 -6.74
CA SER A 91 -3.87 18.34 -5.99
C SER A 91 -3.96 16.92 -6.55
N GLN A 92 -3.91 15.93 -5.67
CA GLN A 92 -3.93 14.52 -6.03
C GLN A 92 -5.28 13.92 -5.68
N LEU A 93 -5.75 12.97 -6.48
CA LEU A 93 -6.93 12.19 -6.12
C LEU A 93 -6.62 11.36 -4.88
N VAL A 94 -7.54 11.38 -3.92
CA VAL A 94 -7.45 10.63 -2.66
C VAL A 94 -8.49 9.53 -2.55
N ASN A 95 -9.29 9.36 -3.61
CA ASN A 95 -10.23 8.28 -3.78
C ASN A 95 -10.03 7.67 -5.18
N VAL A 96 -10.69 6.55 -5.47
CA VAL A 96 -10.59 5.85 -6.74
C VAL A 96 -11.92 5.91 -7.51
N PRO A 97 -12.07 6.86 -8.48
CA PRO A 97 -13.30 7.02 -9.23
C PRO A 97 -13.83 5.72 -9.84
N SER A 98 -15.16 5.59 -9.90
CA SER A 98 -15.80 4.44 -10.53
C SER A 98 -15.72 4.56 -12.06
N GLY A 99 -14.62 4.05 -12.63
CA GLY A 99 -14.25 4.21 -14.04
C GLY A 99 -13.13 5.23 -14.23
N SER A 100 -13.16 6.00 -15.32
CA SER A 100 -12.28 7.16 -15.47
C SER A 100 -12.80 8.34 -14.67
N GLU A 101 -11.90 9.26 -14.28
CA GLU A 101 -12.31 10.56 -13.73
C GLU A 101 -13.30 11.25 -14.69
N ARG A 102 -14.40 11.75 -14.13
CA ARG A 102 -15.50 12.33 -14.90
C ARG A 102 -15.44 13.85 -14.83
N TYR A 103 -15.65 14.49 -15.98
CA TYR A 103 -15.90 15.94 -16.04
C TYR A 103 -17.21 16.28 -15.32
N ASN A 104 -17.09 16.97 -14.18
CA ASN A 104 -18.22 17.45 -13.39
C ASN A 104 -18.52 18.92 -13.71
N GLY A 105 -19.80 19.31 -13.67
CA GLY A 105 -20.20 20.69 -13.96
C GLY A 105 -19.88 21.69 -12.85
N THR A 106 -19.64 21.22 -11.62
CA THR A 106 -19.30 22.04 -10.44
C THR A 106 -18.59 21.18 -9.40
N SER A 107 -17.70 21.80 -8.61
CA SER A 107 -16.96 21.16 -7.52
C SER A 107 -16.99 22.03 -6.26
N LEU A 108 -16.83 21.40 -5.09
CA LEU A 108 -16.66 22.10 -3.80
C LEU A 108 -15.17 22.17 -3.45
N GLY A 109 -14.60 23.36 -3.44
CA GLY A 109 -13.21 23.59 -3.02
C GLY A 109 -13.13 24.15 -1.59
N VAL A 110 -12.20 23.65 -0.80
CA VAL A 110 -11.88 24.19 0.54
C VAL A 110 -10.48 24.78 0.53
N PHE A 111 -10.40 26.07 0.87
CA PHE A 111 -9.14 26.78 1.08
C PHE A 111 -9.05 27.16 2.55
N ALA A 112 -8.07 26.60 3.24
CA ALA A 112 -7.82 26.90 4.64
C ALA A 112 -6.43 27.50 4.79
N PRO A 113 -6.24 28.54 5.64
CA PRO A 113 -4.91 28.97 6.02
C PRO A 113 -4.17 27.83 6.71
N GLN A 114 -2.85 27.80 6.57
CA GLN A 114 -2.03 26.80 7.25
C GLN A 114 -2.27 26.90 8.76
N ASN A 115 -2.64 25.78 9.38
CA ASN A 115 -2.77 25.69 10.83
C ASN A 115 -1.39 25.97 11.46
N PRO A 116 -1.20 27.03 12.28
CA PRO A 116 0.11 27.37 12.86
C PRO A 116 0.66 26.28 13.80
N SER A 117 -0.24 25.46 14.35
CA SER A 117 0.09 24.31 15.18
C SER A 117 0.36 23.05 14.37
N PHE A 118 0.07 23.04 13.06
CA PHE A 118 0.45 21.94 12.19
C PHE A 118 1.96 21.84 12.16
N ARG A 119 2.46 20.65 12.49
CA ARG A 119 3.84 20.26 12.26
C ARG A 119 3.77 19.24 11.14
N ALA A 120 4.33 19.59 9.99
CA ALA A 120 4.48 18.62 8.92
C ALA A 120 5.28 17.43 9.45
N PRO A 121 5.01 16.20 8.95
CA PRO A 121 5.92 15.08 9.15
C PRO A 121 7.34 15.53 8.81
N VAL A 122 8.32 15.08 9.60
CA VAL A 122 9.73 15.39 9.34
C VAL A 122 10.02 15.00 7.89
N ALA A 123 10.45 15.97 7.09
CA ALA A 123 10.82 15.70 5.71
C ALA A 123 11.90 14.62 5.70
N LEU A 124 11.76 13.63 4.81
CA LEU A 124 12.76 12.59 4.68
C LEU A 124 14.11 13.23 4.35
N PRO A 125 15.22 12.72 4.89
CA PRO A 125 16.55 13.18 4.51
C PRO A 125 16.70 13.15 2.99
N SER A 126 17.38 14.14 2.39
CA SER A 126 17.59 14.17 0.94
C SER A 126 18.41 12.99 0.40
N THR A 127 19.03 12.22 1.30
CA THR A 127 19.79 11.02 1.01
C THR A 127 18.92 9.77 0.94
N LEU A 128 17.68 9.86 1.44
CA LEU A 128 16.68 8.79 1.44
C LEU A 128 15.70 9.01 0.27
N THR A 129 15.61 7.98 -0.56
CA THR A 129 14.69 7.87 -1.68
C THR A 129 13.69 6.75 -1.38
N VAL A 130 12.41 7.06 -1.42
CA VAL A 130 11.35 6.04 -1.50
C VAL A 130 11.28 5.60 -2.96
N LEU A 131 11.63 4.34 -3.21
CA LEU A 131 11.64 3.74 -4.53
C LEU A 131 10.21 3.45 -4.97
N ASP A 132 9.45 2.77 -4.11
CA ASP A 132 8.06 2.40 -4.33
C ASP A 132 7.25 2.71 -3.07
N ASP A 133 6.30 3.64 -3.21
CA ASP A 133 5.45 4.16 -2.13
C ASP A 133 4.03 3.56 -2.17
N PHE A 134 3.69 2.79 -3.21
CA PHE A 134 2.38 2.17 -3.41
C PHE A 134 1.21 3.16 -3.26
N GLU A 135 1.41 4.38 -3.74
CA GLU A 135 0.38 5.42 -3.68
C GLU A 135 -0.50 5.45 -4.94
N LYS A 136 -1.67 6.08 -4.81
CA LYS A 136 -2.58 6.41 -5.94
C LYS A 136 -3.08 5.19 -6.73
N GLY A 137 -3.28 4.04 -6.08
CA GLY A 137 -3.75 2.83 -6.78
C GLY A 137 -2.67 2.10 -7.56
N SER A 138 -1.39 2.46 -7.39
CA SER A 138 -0.25 1.88 -8.10
C SER A 138 0.34 0.68 -7.36
N GLN A 139 0.74 -0.36 -8.11
CA GLN A 139 1.58 -1.46 -7.60
C GLN A 139 3.08 -1.11 -7.57
N GLY A 140 3.43 0.12 -7.97
CA GLY A 140 4.82 0.51 -8.16
C GLY A 140 5.50 -0.35 -9.21
N ARG A 141 6.76 -0.71 -8.96
CA ARG A 141 7.55 -1.66 -9.74
C ARG A 141 7.21 -3.12 -9.47
N PHE A 142 6.42 -3.40 -8.43
CA PHE A 142 6.06 -4.74 -8.01
C PHE A 142 4.72 -5.17 -8.62
N ASP A 143 4.61 -5.10 -9.94
CA ASP A 143 3.37 -5.26 -10.68
C ASP A 143 3.23 -6.61 -11.40
N SER A 144 4.18 -7.52 -11.23
CA SER A 144 4.14 -8.87 -11.80
C SER A 144 3.54 -9.89 -10.83
N GLY A 145 2.38 -10.46 -11.19
CA GLY A 145 1.60 -11.44 -10.42
C GLY A 145 2.43 -12.56 -9.75
N PRO A 146 2.02 -13.05 -8.56
CA PRO A 146 2.85 -13.93 -7.72
C PRO A 146 3.16 -15.28 -8.40
N GLY A 147 2.27 -15.82 -9.22
CA GLY A 147 2.43 -17.13 -9.87
C GLY A 147 3.39 -17.19 -11.08
N GLY A 148 4.03 -16.08 -11.47
CA GLY A 148 4.91 -16.01 -12.65
C GLY A 148 6.41 -15.89 -12.35
N ALA A 149 6.79 -15.63 -11.09
CA ALA A 149 8.17 -15.39 -10.72
C ALA A 149 8.97 -16.68 -10.56
N SER A 150 10.22 -16.71 -11.06
CA SER A 150 11.11 -17.85 -10.79
C SER A 150 11.38 -17.95 -9.29
N GLN A 151 11.38 -19.17 -8.76
CA GLN A 151 11.68 -19.47 -7.35
C GLN A 151 10.64 -18.92 -6.35
N THR A 152 9.43 -18.62 -6.82
CA THR A 152 8.19 -18.61 -6.01
C THR A 152 7.59 -20.01 -6.03
N ASP A 153 7.24 -20.54 -4.86
CA ASP A 153 6.68 -21.88 -4.69
C ASP A 153 5.85 -21.98 -3.39
N GLY A 154 5.09 -23.06 -3.23
CA GLY A 154 4.23 -23.25 -2.07
C GLY A 154 2.97 -22.39 -2.01
N ILE A 155 2.66 -21.68 -3.10
CA ILE A 155 1.47 -20.84 -3.22
C ILE A 155 0.68 -21.20 -4.49
N THR A 156 -0.64 -21.07 -4.44
CA THR A 156 -1.51 -21.38 -5.57
C THR A 156 -1.63 -20.20 -6.55
N LEU A 157 -2.21 -20.45 -7.73
CA LEU A 157 -2.57 -19.40 -8.70
C LEU A 157 -3.70 -18.48 -8.23
N SER A 158 -4.39 -18.78 -7.11
CA SER A 158 -5.35 -17.85 -6.50
C SER A 158 -4.69 -16.74 -5.70
N SER A 159 -3.39 -16.89 -5.39
CA SER A 159 -2.64 -15.83 -4.71
C SER A 159 -2.65 -14.56 -5.57
N ASP A 160 -2.81 -13.41 -4.92
CA ASP A 160 -2.86 -12.12 -5.58
C ASP A 160 -2.07 -11.06 -4.81
N PHE A 161 -1.88 -9.93 -5.48
CA PHE A 161 -1.60 -8.68 -4.80
C PHE A 161 -2.43 -7.58 -5.41
N HIS A 162 -2.71 -6.57 -4.61
CA HIS A 162 -3.42 -5.41 -5.08
C HIS A 162 -3.11 -4.21 -4.19
N TRP A 163 -3.50 -3.04 -4.68
CA TRP A 163 -3.34 -1.81 -3.93
C TRP A 163 -4.50 -1.70 -2.96
N THR A 164 -4.22 -1.36 -1.71
CA THR A 164 -5.22 -1.12 -0.69
C THR A 164 -5.06 0.27 -0.09
N GLY A 165 -6.17 0.93 0.18
CA GLY A 165 -6.22 2.16 0.97
C GLY A 165 -6.65 1.94 2.42
N GLN A 166 -6.82 0.69 2.84
CA GLN A 166 -7.26 0.34 4.20
C GLN A 166 -6.09 0.31 5.19
N GLU A 167 -4.91 -0.07 4.72
CA GLU A 167 -3.68 -0.15 5.49
C GLU A 167 -2.59 0.66 4.77
N SER A 168 -1.81 1.43 5.53
CA SER A 168 -0.62 2.12 5.05
C SER A 168 0.24 2.53 6.25
N LYS A 169 1.56 2.62 6.05
CA LYS A 169 2.46 3.20 7.05
C LYS A 169 2.85 4.63 6.66
N ARG A 170 3.02 4.87 5.37
CA ARG A 170 3.22 6.20 4.79
C ARG A 170 2.14 6.45 3.74
N GLY A 171 1.75 7.72 3.64
CA GLY A 171 0.75 8.15 2.66
C GLY A 171 -0.63 7.53 2.88
N PHE A 172 -1.25 7.02 1.82
CA PHE A 172 -2.68 6.67 1.76
C PHE A 172 -2.93 5.23 1.31
N GLY A 173 -1.89 4.53 0.86
CA GLY A 173 -2.06 3.14 0.46
C GLY A 173 -0.81 2.33 0.66
N SER A 174 -1.01 1.03 0.55
CA SER A 174 0.04 0.03 0.53
C SER A 174 -0.32 -1.04 -0.48
N GLN A 175 0.59 -1.98 -0.70
CA GLN A 175 0.29 -3.18 -1.45
C GLN A 175 -0.08 -4.32 -0.48
N GLU A 176 -1.26 -4.87 -0.66
CA GLU A 176 -1.72 -6.08 0.02
C GLU A 176 -1.29 -7.30 -0.79
N LEU A 177 -0.69 -8.29 -0.11
CA LEU A 177 -0.20 -9.55 -0.67
C LEU A 177 -1.01 -10.69 -0.04
N ASN A 178 -1.87 -11.34 -0.83
CA ASN A 178 -2.68 -12.47 -0.40
C ASN A 178 -2.12 -13.77 -0.96
N LEU A 179 -1.54 -14.60 -0.10
CA LEU A 179 -0.88 -15.84 -0.46
C LEU A 179 -1.75 -17.02 -0.03
N ASP A 180 -2.31 -17.72 -1.01
CA ASP A 180 -3.09 -18.94 -0.80
C ASP A 180 -2.12 -20.13 -0.81
N PHE A 181 -2.04 -20.84 0.31
CA PHE A 181 -1.05 -21.89 0.48
C PHE A 181 -1.37 -23.13 -0.35
N ASP A 182 -0.41 -23.54 -1.16
CA ASP A 182 -0.52 -24.78 -1.89
C ASP A 182 -0.15 -25.96 -0.99
N ASN A 183 -1.15 -26.78 -0.63
CA ASN A 183 -0.99 -27.95 0.23
C ASN A 183 -0.32 -29.14 -0.49
N GLY A 184 0.89 -28.91 -1.00
CA GLY A 184 1.82 -29.94 -1.45
C GLY A 184 1.72 -30.36 -2.91
N SER A 185 1.12 -29.56 -3.80
CA SER A 185 1.15 -29.89 -5.24
C SER A 185 2.54 -29.70 -5.88
N ASP A 186 3.37 -28.84 -5.29
CA ASP A 186 4.74 -28.56 -5.71
C ASP A 186 5.82 -29.44 -5.03
N GLY A 187 5.45 -30.17 -3.96
CA GLY A 187 6.32 -31.06 -3.19
C GLY A 187 7.41 -30.38 -2.35
N THR A 188 7.42 -29.04 -2.23
CA THR A 188 8.47 -28.31 -1.50
C THR A 188 8.22 -28.31 -0.01
N GLY A 189 6.95 -28.28 0.39
CA GLY A 189 6.56 -28.14 1.79
C GLY A 189 7.10 -26.86 2.40
N ARG A 190 7.23 -25.77 1.64
CA ARG A 190 7.45 -24.42 2.17
C ARG A 190 6.39 -23.49 1.58
N LEU A 191 6.27 -22.27 2.10
CA LEU A 191 5.56 -21.18 1.46
C LEU A 191 6.59 -20.11 1.13
N ARG A 192 6.79 -19.79 -0.15
CA ARG A 192 7.78 -18.81 -0.59
C ARG A 192 7.20 -17.91 -1.69
N LEU A 193 7.15 -16.62 -1.41
CA LEU A 193 6.92 -15.58 -2.40
C LEU A 193 8.23 -14.85 -2.70
N ARG A 194 8.66 -14.87 -3.98
CA ARG A 194 9.64 -13.91 -4.51
C ARG A 194 8.89 -12.84 -5.30
N HIS A 195 8.62 -11.72 -4.65
CA HIS A 195 7.84 -10.61 -5.17
C HIS A 195 8.73 -9.69 -6.01
N MET A 196 8.62 -9.80 -7.32
CA MET A 196 9.56 -9.21 -8.28
C MET A 196 9.34 -7.71 -8.47
N SER A 197 10.44 -6.96 -8.59
CA SER A 197 10.49 -5.54 -8.94
C SER A 197 10.97 -5.33 -10.37
N GLY A 198 10.29 -4.45 -11.10
CA GLY A 198 10.72 -3.96 -12.41
C GLY A 198 10.20 -4.77 -13.61
N GLY A 199 9.39 -5.81 -13.35
CA GLY A 199 8.78 -6.67 -14.36
C GLY A 199 9.29 -8.11 -14.34
N SER A 200 8.61 -9.00 -15.08
CA SER A 200 8.75 -10.46 -14.98
C SER A 200 9.86 -11.09 -15.86
N ASP A 201 10.93 -10.38 -16.24
CA ASP A 201 11.99 -10.95 -17.10
C ASP A 201 13.28 -11.22 -16.29
N PRO A 202 13.48 -12.46 -15.79
CA PRO A 202 14.68 -12.83 -15.04
C PRO A 202 15.88 -12.96 -15.99
N GLY A 203 16.79 -11.98 -15.96
CA GLY A 203 18.10 -12.13 -16.61
C GLY A 203 18.64 -10.91 -17.34
N THR A 204 17.92 -9.79 -17.36
CA THR A 204 18.46 -8.48 -17.71
C THR A 204 18.02 -7.49 -16.65
N GLN A 205 18.88 -6.53 -16.28
CA GLN A 205 18.50 -5.46 -15.36
C GLN A 205 17.17 -4.87 -15.84
N PRO A 206 16.08 -4.99 -15.08
CA PRO A 206 14.79 -4.50 -15.55
C PRO A 206 14.90 -3.00 -15.71
N GLY A 207 14.73 -2.47 -16.92
CA GLY A 207 14.93 -1.05 -17.23
C GLY A 207 14.04 -0.08 -16.43
N ASN A 208 13.09 -0.63 -15.67
CA ASN A 208 12.18 0.11 -14.79
C ASN A 208 12.71 0.26 -13.36
N ASN A 209 13.73 -0.49 -12.93
CA ASN A 209 14.28 -0.39 -11.58
C ASN A 209 15.18 0.83 -11.41
N SER A 210 15.22 1.36 -10.19
CA SER A 210 16.07 2.52 -9.85
C SER A 210 17.45 2.06 -9.37
N PRO A 211 18.54 2.60 -9.91
CA PRO A 211 19.89 2.24 -9.48
C PRO A 211 20.16 2.69 -8.04
N LEU A 212 20.87 1.86 -7.29
CA LEU A 212 21.33 2.10 -5.93
C LEU A 212 22.84 2.39 -5.91
N GLY A 213 23.33 2.98 -4.82
CA GLY A 213 24.76 3.03 -4.51
C GLY A 213 25.24 1.75 -3.81
N LYS A 214 26.54 1.71 -3.46
CA LYS A 214 27.16 0.60 -2.70
C LYS A 214 27.14 0.78 -1.19
N THR A 215 26.65 1.92 -0.73
CA THR A 215 26.72 2.34 0.68
C THR A 215 25.34 2.81 1.15
N GLY A 216 25.15 2.77 2.46
CA GLY A 216 23.88 3.11 3.09
C GLY A 216 23.00 1.88 3.24
N TYR A 217 21.69 2.09 3.32
CA TYR A 217 20.72 1.05 3.65
C TYR A 217 19.61 0.96 2.62
N VAL A 218 19.18 -0.26 2.33
CA VAL A 218 17.99 -0.57 1.51
C VAL A 218 17.03 -1.42 2.32
N GLY A 219 15.75 -1.30 2.08
CA GLY A 219 14.74 -2.00 2.87
C GLY A 219 13.32 -1.60 2.53
N PHE A 220 12.37 -2.05 3.35
CA PHE A 220 10.94 -1.82 3.17
C PHE A 220 10.20 -1.93 4.50
N LEU A 221 8.96 -1.43 4.51
CA LEU A 221 8.03 -1.60 5.61
C LEU A 221 7.10 -2.77 5.31
N LEU A 222 6.92 -3.66 6.29
CA LEU A 222 6.03 -4.80 6.18
C LEU A 222 5.14 -4.87 7.42
N LYS A 223 3.86 -5.19 7.21
CA LYS A 223 2.91 -5.54 8.26
C LYS A 223 2.28 -6.89 7.93
N VAL A 224 2.02 -7.67 8.97
CA VAL A 224 1.27 -8.92 8.89
C VAL A 224 -0.21 -8.63 9.05
N GLY A 225 -1.04 -9.10 8.12
CA GLY A 225 -2.46 -8.74 8.07
C GLY A 225 -3.37 -9.58 8.96
N SER A 226 -3.01 -10.85 9.19
CA SER A 226 -3.78 -11.75 10.07
C SER A 226 -3.03 -12.06 11.37
N GLU A 227 -3.74 -11.99 12.50
CA GLU A 227 -3.22 -12.48 13.79
C GLU A 227 -2.97 -14.01 13.75
N GLU A 228 -3.53 -14.71 12.76
CA GLU A 228 -3.37 -16.16 12.53
C GLU A 228 -1.93 -16.52 12.08
N LEU A 229 -1.18 -15.53 11.57
CA LEU A 229 0.23 -15.65 11.24
C LEU A 229 1.16 -15.53 12.45
N ASN A 230 0.65 -15.19 13.64
CA ASN A 230 1.43 -15.07 14.89
C ASN A 230 2.01 -16.40 15.41
N THR A 231 1.95 -17.47 14.60
CA THR A 231 2.41 -18.82 14.90
C THR A 231 3.52 -19.33 13.96
N GLY A 232 3.89 -18.57 12.92
CA GLY A 232 4.80 -19.00 11.85
C GLY A 232 6.24 -18.52 11.97
N ASP A 233 7.15 -19.24 11.33
CA ASP A 233 8.59 -18.95 11.18
C ASP A 233 8.90 -18.19 9.87
N PHE A 234 8.06 -17.20 9.56
CA PHE A 234 8.27 -16.37 8.37
C PHE A 234 9.51 -15.52 8.50
N THR A 235 10.21 -15.37 7.38
CA THR A 235 11.35 -14.47 7.21
C THR A 235 11.12 -13.56 6.02
N ALA A 236 11.66 -12.35 6.13
CA ALA A 236 11.69 -11.35 5.08
C ALA A 236 13.12 -11.12 4.63
N SER A 237 13.33 -11.02 3.32
CA SER A 237 14.60 -10.66 2.71
C SER A 237 14.38 -9.73 1.51
N LEU A 238 15.44 -9.05 1.10
CA LEU A 238 15.49 -8.24 -0.11
C LEU A 238 16.59 -8.79 -1.02
N MET A 239 16.25 -9.02 -2.28
CA MET A 239 17.19 -9.43 -3.31
C MET A 239 17.61 -8.24 -4.16
N LEU A 240 18.90 -8.17 -4.47
CA LEU A 240 19.47 -7.15 -5.33
C LEU A 240 20.09 -7.80 -6.56
N ASP A 241 19.76 -7.27 -7.73
CA ASP A 241 20.67 -7.38 -8.87
C ASP A 241 21.96 -6.65 -8.49
N ASP A 242 23.10 -7.32 -8.54
CA ASP A 242 24.44 -6.75 -8.36
C ASP A 242 25.28 -7.11 -9.59
N LEU A 243 25.08 -6.38 -10.68
CA LEU A 243 25.58 -6.70 -12.02
C LEU A 243 26.71 -5.74 -12.47
N ASN A 244 27.61 -6.24 -13.32
CA ASN A 244 28.47 -5.41 -14.17
C ASN A 244 27.95 -5.38 -15.60
N ASP A 245 28.28 -4.32 -16.34
CA ASP A 245 28.02 -4.26 -17.78
C ASP A 245 28.62 -5.47 -18.49
N GLY A 246 27.77 -6.21 -19.21
CA GLY A 246 28.18 -7.39 -19.98
C GLY A 246 28.31 -8.69 -19.18
N ASP A 247 27.85 -8.74 -17.92
CA ASP A 247 27.71 -10.00 -17.19
C ASP A 247 26.84 -11.00 -17.96
N ALA A 248 27.33 -12.24 -18.08
CA ALA A 248 26.54 -13.33 -18.63
C ALA A 248 25.58 -13.87 -17.54
N GLY A 249 24.31 -13.49 -17.63
CA GLY A 249 23.24 -13.96 -16.74
C GLY A 249 23.14 -13.20 -15.41
N PRO A 250 22.15 -13.57 -14.56
CA PRO A 250 21.86 -12.87 -13.31
C PRO A 250 23.02 -12.95 -12.29
N ARG A 251 23.14 -11.91 -11.48
CA ARG A 251 24.02 -11.82 -10.31
C ARG A 251 23.15 -11.26 -9.20
N ILE A 252 22.61 -12.15 -8.38
CA ILE A 252 21.63 -11.79 -7.36
C ILE A 252 22.23 -12.10 -6.00
N GLU A 253 22.32 -11.05 -5.18
CA GLU A 253 22.60 -11.16 -3.76
C GLU A 253 21.28 -11.12 -2.99
N MET A 254 21.21 -11.86 -1.90
CA MET A 254 20.07 -11.92 -1.01
C MET A 254 20.47 -11.38 0.36
N GLY A 255 19.68 -10.45 0.89
CA GLY A 255 19.87 -9.99 2.26
C GLY A 255 19.71 -11.16 3.23
N ILE A 256 20.52 -11.22 4.27
CA ILE A 256 20.34 -12.24 5.31
C ILE A 256 18.91 -12.17 5.85
N PRO A 257 18.14 -13.28 5.87
CA PRO A 257 16.74 -13.24 6.25
C PRO A 257 16.54 -12.70 7.67
N ILE A 258 15.54 -11.84 7.83
CA ILE A 258 15.12 -11.28 9.12
C ILE A 258 13.77 -11.90 9.47
N ASP A 259 13.63 -12.39 10.70
CA ASP A 259 12.36 -12.93 11.21
C ASP A 259 11.25 -11.89 11.12
N VAL A 260 10.12 -12.28 10.52
CA VAL A 260 8.94 -11.42 10.40
C VAL A 260 8.26 -11.31 11.76
N ILE A 261 8.04 -10.07 12.19
CA ILE A 261 7.30 -9.76 13.42
C ILE A 261 5.80 -9.73 13.11
N ALA A 262 5.10 -10.77 13.55
CA ALA A 262 3.65 -10.91 13.43
C ALA A 262 2.98 -10.42 14.73
N ASP A 263 2.83 -9.10 14.86
CA ASP A 263 2.14 -8.45 15.99
C ASP A 263 1.03 -7.49 15.52
N GLY A 264 0.71 -7.50 14.23
CA GLY A 264 -0.28 -6.61 13.61
C GLY A 264 0.20 -5.16 13.42
N GLU A 265 1.47 -4.87 13.71
CA GLU A 265 2.09 -3.56 13.52
C GLU A 265 3.01 -3.54 12.29
N TRP A 266 3.35 -2.33 11.85
CA TRP A 266 4.29 -2.10 10.77
C TRP A 266 5.74 -2.11 11.29
N HIS A 267 6.59 -2.93 10.67
CA HIS A 267 8.00 -3.04 11.00
C HIS A 267 8.89 -2.72 9.81
N LEU A 268 10.07 -2.18 10.10
CA LEU A 268 11.10 -1.86 9.10
C LEU A 268 12.11 -3.01 8.99
N TYR A 269 12.28 -3.51 7.77
CA TYR A 269 13.26 -4.54 7.42
C TYR A 269 14.28 -3.90 6.49
N GLN A 270 15.57 -3.93 6.87
CA GLN A 270 16.62 -3.21 6.14
C GLN A 270 17.98 -3.89 6.26
N TRP A 271 18.81 -3.68 5.24
CA TRP A 271 20.17 -4.22 5.12
C TRP A 271 21.16 -3.11 4.79
N ASN A 272 22.32 -3.15 5.44
CA ASN A 272 23.44 -2.28 5.12
C ASN A 272 24.15 -2.82 3.88
N LEU A 273 24.22 -2.01 2.82
CA LEU A 273 24.82 -2.42 1.55
C LEU A 273 26.33 -2.70 1.67
N ALA A 274 27.02 -2.02 2.58
CA ALA A 274 28.47 -2.16 2.75
C ALA A 274 28.86 -3.27 3.75
N ASP A 275 27.91 -3.85 4.47
CA ASP A 275 28.17 -4.91 5.45
C ASP A 275 27.99 -6.28 4.79
N ALA A 276 29.09 -6.90 4.39
CA ALA A 276 29.08 -8.23 3.79
C ALA A 276 28.46 -9.32 4.70
N ALA A 277 28.38 -9.10 6.02
CA ALA A 277 27.69 -10.03 6.91
C ALA A 277 26.16 -10.01 6.76
N MET A 278 25.61 -9.02 6.05
CA MET A 278 24.19 -8.86 5.77
C MET A 278 23.77 -9.42 4.41
N TRP A 279 24.67 -10.05 3.65
CA TRP A 279 24.39 -10.57 2.31
C TRP A 279 24.85 -12.03 2.16
N ASP A 280 24.09 -12.79 1.37
CA ASP A 280 24.43 -14.13 0.92
C ASP A 280 24.23 -14.25 -0.60
N SER A 281 24.94 -15.19 -1.23
CA SER A 281 24.82 -15.45 -2.66
C SER A 281 23.53 -16.21 -2.96
N PHE A 282 22.75 -15.72 -3.94
CA PHE A 282 21.53 -16.40 -4.38
C PHE A 282 21.69 -17.04 -5.76
N VAL A 283 21.73 -16.24 -6.83
CA VAL A 283 21.89 -16.74 -8.21
C VAL A 283 23.04 -16.01 -8.86
N GLY A 284 24.17 -16.71 -9.01
CA GLY A 284 25.39 -16.14 -9.62
C GLY A 284 26.07 -15.05 -8.78
N GLY A 285 25.58 -14.77 -7.56
CA GLY A 285 26.15 -13.80 -6.64
C GLY A 285 27.41 -14.28 -5.91
N ASN A 286 28.01 -13.42 -5.10
CA ASN A 286 29.21 -13.65 -4.31
C ASN A 286 29.08 -13.33 -2.81
N GLY A 287 27.89 -12.92 -2.34
CA GLY A 287 27.61 -12.55 -0.96
C GLY A 287 28.07 -11.14 -0.58
N VAL A 288 28.35 -10.26 -1.54
CA VAL A 288 28.81 -8.88 -1.31
C VAL A 288 28.21 -7.96 -2.37
N ILE A 289 27.74 -6.78 -1.96
CA ILE A 289 27.29 -5.74 -2.90
C ILE A 289 28.51 -4.94 -3.41
N ASP A 290 29.01 -5.28 -4.58
CA ASP A 290 30.27 -4.70 -5.08
C ASP A 290 30.31 -4.32 -6.57
N ARG A 291 29.24 -4.53 -7.34
CA ARG A 291 29.22 -4.25 -8.79
C ARG A 291 28.65 -2.90 -9.17
N ALA A 292 28.72 -2.57 -10.45
CA ALA A 292 28.40 -1.24 -10.95
C ALA A 292 26.89 -0.94 -10.98
N ASN A 293 26.08 -1.96 -11.27
CA ASN A 293 24.64 -1.82 -11.49
C ASN A 293 23.89 -2.58 -10.40
N ILE A 294 23.47 -1.83 -9.37
CA ILE A 294 22.73 -2.37 -8.24
C ILE A 294 21.28 -1.92 -8.33
N THR A 295 20.34 -2.87 -8.35
CA THR A 295 18.90 -2.57 -8.34
C THR A 295 18.14 -3.53 -7.44
N VAL A 296 17.02 -3.09 -6.87
CA VAL A 296 16.09 -4.01 -6.18
C VAL A 296 15.52 -4.98 -7.20
N ASP A 297 15.81 -6.26 -7.02
CA ASP A 297 15.31 -7.35 -7.85
C ASP A 297 13.97 -7.84 -7.29
N SER A 298 13.90 -8.16 -6.00
CA SER A 298 12.67 -8.68 -5.39
C SER A 298 12.64 -8.54 -3.87
N VAL A 299 11.43 -8.63 -3.31
CA VAL A 299 11.21 -8.89 -1.88
C VAL A 299 10.90 -10.38 -1.72
N LEU A 300 11.57 -11.06 -0.81
CA LEU A 300 11.34 -12.47 -0.51
C LEU A 300 10.63 -12.60 0.83
N LEU A 301 9.49 -13.30 0.82
CA LEU A 301 8.80 -13.75 2.03
C LEU A 301 8.77 -15.27 2.03
N GLU A 302 9.30 -15.89 3.08
CA GLU A 302 9.42 -17.34 3.14
C GLU A 302 9.15 -17.88 4.53
N SER A 303 8.41 -18.99 4.58
CA SER A 303 8.35 -19.87 5.74
C SER A 303 8.57 -21.32 5.32
N PRO A 304 9.51 -22.04 5.95
CA PRO A 304 9.71 -23.46 5.66
C PRO A 304 8.62 -24.35 6.27
N THR A 305 7.90 -23.91 7.32
CA THR A 305 6.97 -24.79 8.06
C THR A 305 5.52 -24.34 8.09
N TYR A 306 5.19 -23.11 7.69
CA TYR A 306 3.81 -22.61 7.65
C TYR A 306 2.99 -23.33 6.57
N ARG A 307 1.72 -23.62 6.91
CA ARG A 307 0.80 -24.44 6.10
C ARG A 307 -0.61 -23.85 6.08
N GLY A 308 -0.69 -22.54 5.93
CA GLY A 308 -1.95 -21.79 5.84
C GLY A 308 -1.79 -20.60 4.92
N ASP A 309 -2.90 -19.93 4.64
CA ASP A 309 -2.90 -18.71 3.84
C ASP A 309 -2.23 -17.58 4.61
N ALA A 310 -1.54 -16.69 3.91
CA ALA A 310 -0.81 -15.60 4.51
C ALA A 310 -1.18 -14.26 3.86
N GLU A 311 -1.38 -13.24 4.68
CA GLU A 311 -1.68 -11.87 4.27
C GLU A 311 -0.59 -10.93 4.80
N PHE A 312 0.00 -10.14 3.90
CA PHE A 312 0.99 -9.12 4.23
C PHE A 312 0.64 -7.79 3.58
N PHE A 313 1.07 -6.69 4.19
CA PHE A 313 1.05 -5.37 3.61
C PHE A 313 2.49 -4.86 3.43
N LEU A 314 2.83 -4.43 2.22
CA LEU A 314 4.14 -3.90 1.84
C LEU A 314 4.02 -2.40 1.55
N ASP A 315 4.93 -1.61 2.12
CA ASP A 315 4.96 -0.16 1.94
C ASP A 315 6.41 0.36 1.91
N ALA A 316 6.61 1.52 1.27
CA ALA A 316 7.82 2.33 1.21
C ALA A 316 9.12 1.52 1.02
N VAL A 317 9.23 0.76 -0.06
CA VAL A 317 10.52 0.19 -0.48
C VAL A 317 11.46 1.35 -0.74
N SER A 318 12.59 1.39 -0.04
CA SER A 318 13.39 2.61 0.10
C SER A 318 14.88 2.35 0.13
N TYR A 319 15.65 3.37 -0.24
CA TYR A 319 17.10 3.39 -0.19
C TYR A 319 17.59 4.69 0.43
N ASN A 320 18.49 4.62 1.41
CA ASN A 320 19.17 5.78 1.98
C ASN A 320 20.67 5.65 1.77
N SER A 321 21.24 6.56 0.98
CA SER A 321 22.65 6.55 0.61
C SER A 321 23.63 6.91 1.73
N ALA A 322 23.14 7.52 2.82
CA ALA A 322 23.99 8.09 3.86
C ALA A 322 23.58 7.73 5.30
N GLY A 323 22.69 6.76 5.48
CA GLY A 323 22.21 6.34 6.80
C GLY A 323 21.20 5.21 6.71
N ASP A 324 20.65 4.82 7.85
CA ASP A 324 19.58 3.83 7.94
C ASP A 324 18.22 4.40 7.45
N LEU A 325 17.19 3.57 7.47
CA LEU A 325 15.84 3.92 7.05
C LEU A 325 14.93 4.30 8.23
N SER A 326 15.47 4.59 9.43
CA SER A 326 14.67 4.92 10.61
C SER A 326 13.76 6.13 10.42
N ALA A 327 14.12 7.07 9.54
CA ALA A 327 13.29 8.21 9.17
C ALA A 327 11.93 7.83 8.53
N LEU A 328 11.77 6.57 8.06
CA LEU A 328 10.49 6.03 7.58
C LEU A 328 9.53 5.68 8.73
N VAL A 329 10.06 5.36 9.90
CA VAL A 329 9.29 5.01 11.10
C VAL A 329 9.32 6.25 12.00
N PRO A 330 8.35 7.18 11.88
CA PRO A 330 8.34 8.31 12.79
C PRO A 330 8.21 7.79 14.22
N GLU A 331 9.17 8.15 15.08
CA GLU A 331 9.10 7.96 16.53
C GLU A 331 7.69 8.29 17.01
N PRO A 332 7.09 7.52 17.94
CA PRO A 332 5.76 7.82 18.44
C PRO A 332 5.77 9.26 18.97
N SER A 333 5.15 10.15 18.20
CA SER A 333 5.02 11.52 18.63
C SER A 333 4.10 11.49 19.83
N LEU A 334 4.56 12.00 20.99
CA LEU A 334 3.75 12.15 22.20
C LEU A 334 2.47 12.98 21.95
N ALA A 335 2.29 13.54 20.75
CA ALA A 335 1.15 14.33 20.32
C ALA A 335 0.04 13.53 19.60
N SER A 336 0.24 12.25 19.26
CA SER A 336 -0.73 11.46 18.46
C SER A 336 -1.81 10.74 19.27
N VAL A 337 -1.93 10.96 20.58
CA VAL A 337 -2.98 10.33 21.43
C VAL A 337 -4.40 10.89 21.15
N VAL A 338 -4.60 11.80 20.19
CA VAL A 338 -5.94 12.35 19.93
C VAL A 338 -6.23 12.48 18.43
N LEU A 339 -6.70 11.40 17.80
CA LEU A 339 -7.85 11.40 16.89
C LEU A 339 -8.15 9.95 16.46
N GLY A 340 -9.31 9.45 16.89
CA GLY A 340 -9.70 8.05 16.74
C GLY A 340 -9.94 7.63 15.30
N LEU A 341 -9.28 6.53 14.91
CA LEU A 341 -9.74 5.63 13.87
C LEU A 341 -10.85 4.76 14.48
N ILE A 342 -12.09 4.99 14.07
CA ILE A 342 -13.15 4.01 14.23
C ILE A 342 -13.20 3.23 12.91
N ALA A 343 -12.49 2.10 12.85
CA ALA A 343 -12.79 1.05 11.90
C ALA A 343 -14.07 0.33 12.39
N VAL A 344 -15.22 0.64 11.80
CA VAL A 344 -16.44 -0.15 12.06
C VAL A 344 -16.41 -1.35 11.12
N PHE A 345 -15.96 -2.50 11.64
CA PHE A 345 -16.23 -3.80 11.02
C PHE A 345 -17.73 -4.10 11.16
N THR A 346 -18.51 -3.93 10.08
CA THR A 346 -19.86 -4.50 10.03
C THR A 346 -19.76 -5.98 9.66
N GLY A 347 -19.94 -6.83 10.67
CA GLY A 347 -19.87 -8.28 10.58
C GLY A 347 -20.79 -8.90 9.53
N SER A 348 -20.30 -10.00 8.95
CA SER A 348 -20.94 -10.84 7.95
C SER A 348 -22.33 -11.34 8.41
N ARG A 349 -23.36 -11.04 7.63
CA ARG A 349 -24.68 -11.67 7.78
C ARG A 349 -24.62 -13.08 7.18
N ARG A 350 -24.50 -14.10 8.05
CA ARG A 350 -24.86 -15.48 7.71
C ARG A 350 -26.34 -15.53 7.31
N ARG A 351 -26.60 -15.91 6.05
CA ARG A 351 -27.95 -16.33 5.62
C ARG A 351 -28.26 -17.67 6.29
N ARG A 352 -29.42 -17.75 6.95
CA ARG A 352 -30.09 -19.03 7.25
C ARG A 352 -30.90 -19.47 6.06
#